data_AF-A0A8T5L0V3-F1
#
_entry.id   AF-A0A8T5L0V3-F1
#
_cell.length_a   1.000
_cell.length_b   1.000
_cell.length_c   1.000
_cell.angle_alpha   90.00
_cell.angle_beta   90.00
_cell.angle_gamma   90.00
#
_symmetry.space_group_name_H-M   'P 1'
#
loop_
_entity.id
_entity.type
_entity.pdbx_description
1 polymer ?
#
loop_
_entity_poly.entity_id
_entity_poly.type
_entity_poly.pdbx_seq_one_letter_code
_entity_poly.pdbx_strand_id
1 'polypeptide(L)' 'MKYMVLFGLTGGVVGVILLLLGVFLVFFFPGTAEHQGSTFSTTGIILGIIFLMLAGAFFFL' A
#
# COMPACT_ATOMS: atom_id res chain seq x y z
N MET A 1 -2.41 28.16 6.40
CA MET A 1 -2.12 27.76 5.01
C MET A 1 -0.85 26.89 4.87
N LYS A 2 0.35 27.31 5.30
CA LYS A 2 1.59 26.50 5.14
C LYS A 2 1.48 25.05 5.65
N TYR A 3 0.90 24.82 6.82
CA TYR A 3 0.78 23.49 7.42
C TYR A 3 -0.24 22.57 6.71
N MET A 4 -1.30 23.14 6.11
CA MET A 4 -2.27 22.37 5.32
C MET A 4 -1.63 21.84 4.04
N VAL A 5 -0.77 22.64 3.39
CA VAL A 5 -0.04 22.24 2.18
C VAL A 5 0.97 21.14 2.49
N LEU A 6 1.71 21.26 3.61
CA LEU A 6 2.64 20.23 4.08
C LEU A 6 1.92 18.92 4.45
N PHE A 7 0.74 19.00 5.07
CA PHE A 7 -0.07 17.84 5.42
C PHE A 7 -0.55 17.09 4.18
N GLY A 8 -1.14 17.79 3.20
CA GLY A 8 -1.61 17.18 1.96
C GLY A 8 -0.49 16.59 1.09
N LEU A 9 0.69 17.23 1.06
CA LEU A 9 1.88 16.67 0.38
C LEU A 9 2.38 15.40 1.06
N THR A 10 2.42 15.39 2.41
CA THR A 10 2.87 14.23 3.17
C THR A 10 1.87 13.07 3.01
N GLY A 11 0.57 13.34 3.11
CA GLY A 11 -0.49 12.36 2.85
C GLY A 11 -0.41 11.79 1.44
N GLY A 12 -0.24 12.65 0.43
CA GLY A 12 -0.05 12.22 -0.96
C GLY A 12 1.17 11.33 -1.15
N VAL A 13 2.34 11.70 -0.62
CA VAL A 13 3.58 10.90 -0.75
C VAL A 13 3.45 9.55 -0.05
N VAL A 14 2.93 9.53 1.19
CA VAL A 14 2.70 8.30 1.94
C VAL A 14 1.66 7.43 1.22
N GLY A 15 0.60 8.03 0.69
CA GLY A 15 -0.43 7.37 -0.09
C GLY A 15 0.12 6.69 -1.33
N VAL A 16 0.98 7.35 -2.11
CA VAL A 16 1.67 6.75 -3.28
C VAL A 16 2.49 5.53 -2.87
N ILE A 17 3.27 5.63 -1.79
CA ILE A 17 4.11 4.51 -1.32
C ILE A 17 3.24 3.32 -0.92
N LEU A 18 2.18 3.55 -0.15
CA LEU A 18 1.24 2.52 0.27
C LEU A 18 0.51 1.89 -0.91
N LEU A 19 0.15 2.69 -1.92
CA LEU A 19 -0.48 2.21 -3.14
C LEU A 19 0.45 1.23 -3.88
N LEU A 20 1.71 1.62 -4.08
CA LEU A 20 2.71 0.78 -4.77
C LEU A 20 2.95 -0.54 -4.03
N LEU A 21 3.10 -0.48 -2.70
CA LEU A 21 3.27 -1.68 -1.86
C LEU A 21 2.02 -2.58 -1.90
N GLY A 22 0.83 -1.98 -1.83
CA GLY A 22 -0.43 -2.71 -1.91
C GLY A 22 -0.61 -3.41 -3.26
N VAL A 23 -0.36 -2.70 -4.37
CA VAL A 23 -0.42 -3.28 -5.73
C VAL A 23 0.61 -4.41 -5.87
N PHE A 24 1.83 -4.22 -5.38
CA PHE A 24 2.85 -5.26 -5.41
C PHE A 24 2.41 -6.52 -4.64
N LEU A 25 1.91 -6.36 -3.42
CA LEU A 25 1.49 -7.48 -2.58
C LEU A 25 0.25 -8.23 -3.10
N VAL A 26 -0.69 -7.53 -3.74
CA VAL A 26 -1.92 -8.15 -4.25
C VAL A 26 -1.71 -8.78 -5.62
N PHE A 27 -0.99 -8.12 -6.53
CA PHE A 27 -0.93 -8.55 -7.93
C PHE A 27 0.40 -9.23 -8.31
N PHE A 28 1.53 -8.77 -7.78
CA PHE A 28 2.85 -9.29 -8.16
C PHE A 28 3.32 -10.42 -7.25
N PHE A 29 3.17 -10.26 -5.93
CA PHE A 29 3.66 -11.22 -4.94
C PHE A 29 3.08 -12.63 -5.11
N PRO A 30 1.76 -12.82 -5.37
CA PRO A 30 1.21 -14.15 -5.63
C PRO A 30 1.64 -14.73 -6.98
N GLY A 31 2.07 -13.90 -7.94
CA GLY A 31 2.49 -14.35 -9.26
C GLY A 31 3.91 -14.94 -9.31
N THR A 32 4.69 -14.78 -8.24
CA THR A 32 6.09 -15.20 -8.18
C THR A 32 6.31 -16.34 -7.19
N ALA A 33 6.64 -17.54 -7.71
CA ALA A 33 6.81 -18.76 -6.91
C ALA A 33 7.87 -18.63 -5.79
N GLU A 34 8.91 -17.82 -6.01
CA GLU A 34 10.00 -17.55 -5.05
C GLU A 34 9.52 -16.83 -3.78
N HIS A 35 8.39 -16.12 -3.85
CA HIS A 35 7.82 -15.35 -2.75
C HIS A 35 6.70 -16.10 -2.01
N GLN A 36 6.27 -17.26 -2.52
CA GLN A 36 5.22 -18.09 -1.95
C GLN A 36 5.74 -19.07 -0.89
N GLY A 37 6.45 -18.59 0.13
CA GLY A 37 6.62 -19.38 1.34
C GLY A 37 5.24 -19.83 1.84
N SER A 38 5.06 -21.09 2.26
CA SER A 38 3.76 -21.73 2.51
C SER A 38 2.83 -20.99 3.48
N THR A 39 3.36 -20.05 4.25
CA THR A 39 2.65 -19.24 5.25
C THR A 39 2.36 -17.80 4.78
N PHE A 40 3.02 -17.33 3.71
CA PHE A 40 3.06 -15.92 3.34
C PHE A 40 2.07 -15.52 2.23
N SER A 41 1.47 -16.47 1.49
CA SER A 41 0.63 -16.12 0.35
C SER A 41 -0.67 -15.38 0.75
N THR A 42 -1.45 -15.94 1.69
CA THR A 42 -2.72 -15.32 2.12
C THR A 42 -2.50 -14.07 2.96
N THR A 43 -1.53 -14.12 3.88
CA THR A 43 -1.19 -12.98 4.74
C THR A 43 -0.69 -11.78 3.93
N GLY A 44 0.13 -12.02 2.90
CA GLY A 44 0.63 -10.98 2.00
C GLY A 44 -0.50 -10.28 1.23
N ILE A 45 -1.47 -11.03 0.72
CA ILE A 45 -2.64 -10.45 0.02
C ILE A 45 -3.48 -9.59 0.97
N ILE A 46 -3.75 -10.08 2.19
CA ILE A 46 -4.51 -9.32 3.20
C ILE A 46 -3.81 -8.01 3.55
N LEU A 47 -2.49 -8.06 3.78
CA LEU A 47 -1.68 -6.85 4.02
C LEU A 47 -1.71 -5.89 2.82
N GLY A 48 -1.65 -6.43 1.60
CA GLY A 48 -1.76 -5.64 0.38
C GLY A 48 -3.08 -4.88 0.29
N ILE A 49 -4.21 -5.54 0.57
CA ILE A 49 -5.53 -4.90 0.59
C ILE A 49 -5.60 -3.80 1.67
N ILE A 50 -5.04 -4.05 2.85
CA ILE A 50 -4.96 -3.04 3.92
C ILE A 50 -4.17 -1.82 3.46
N PHE A 51 -3.02 -2.02 2.80
CA PHE A 51 -2.22 -0.90 2.27
C PHE A 51 -2.95 -0.12 1.18
N LEU A 52 -3.73 -0.77 0.31
CA LEU A 52 -4.55 -0.07 -0.68
C LEU A 52 -5.64 0.80 -0.04
N MET A 53 -6.31 0.30 1.01
CA MET A 53 -7.31 1.07 1.74
C MET A 53 -6.68 2.28 2.45
N LEU A 54 -5.53 2.08 3.10
CA LEU A 54 -4.80 3.17 3.75
C LEU A 54 -4.29 4.19 2.72
N ALA A 55 -3.79 3.75 1.57
CA ALA A 55 -3.37 4.63 0.49
C ALA A 55 -4.51 5.57 0.08
N GLY A 56 -5.71 5.02 -0.14
CA GLY A 56 -6.91 5.81 -0.40
C GLY A 56 -7.18 6.83 0.70
N ALA A 57 -7.21 6.38 1.96
CA ALA A 57 -7.46 7.27 3.10
C ALA A 57 -6.45 8.43 3.20
N PHE A 58 -5.16 8.17 2.99
CA PHE A 58 -4.09 9.18 3.01
C PHE A 58 -4.11 10.15 1.83
N PHE A 59 -4.70 9.77 0.69
CA PHE A 59 -4.90 10.69 -0.44
C PHE A 59 -6.04 11.68 -0.23
N PHE A 60 -7.03 11.32 0.60
CA PHE A 60 -8.22 12.16 0.86
C PHE A 60 -8.15 12.97 2.16
N LEU A 61 -7.11 12.77 2.97
CA LEU A 61 -6.80 13.53 4.19
C LEU A 61 -5.78 14.65 3.89
#